data_AF-A0A3B3WRD4-F1
#
_entry.id   AF-A0A3B3WRD4-F1
#
_cell.length_a   1.000
_cell.length_b   1.000
_cell.length_c   1.000
_cell.angle_alpha   90.00
_cell.angle_beta   90.00
_cell.angle_gamma   90.00
#
_symmetry.space_group_name_H-M   'P 1'
#
loop_
_entity.id
_entity.type
_entity.pdbx_description
1 polymer ?
#
loop_
_entity_poly.entity_id
_entity_poly.type
_entity_poly.pdbx_seq_one_letter_code
_entity_poly.pdbx_strand_id
1 'polypeptide(L)'
;MRSPDYKQKLGAGRSGSVCPSTPLSVFELKWIELFQQEHVISAREQLLEVKRRLTEEMARGLSKQTHDQTSVKMLPTYVRSTPDGTEQGDFLALDLGGSSFRVLLVRLKNEKKQKVDMHQKIYSIDQDTLQGTGEEVLCGVGIKQLKIILGFWFFKFQFTLKKPQ
;
A
#
# COMPACT_ATOMS: atom_id res chain seq x y z
N MET A 1 42.68 0.32 4.31
CA MET A 1 42.32 -0.21 5.64
C MET A 1 40.98 -0.91 5.51
N ARG A 2 40.93 -2.22 5.78
CA ARG A 2 39.77 -3.10 5.57
C ARG A 2 38.78 -2.98 6.72
N SER A 3 37.49 -2.93 6.39
CA SER A 3 36.37 -3.10 7.32
C SER A 3 36.33 -4.55 7.84
N PRO A 4 36.07 -4.82 9.14
CA PRO A 4 35.94 -6.19 9.62
C PRO A 4 34.55 -6.77 9.33
N ASP A 5 34.59 -8.00 8.82
CA ASP A 5 33.51 -8.87 8.38
C ASP A 5 32.70 -9.43 9.57
N TYR A 6 31.39 -9.24 9.58
CA TYR A 6 30.50 -9.69 10.67
C TYR A 6 29.73 -10.97 10.28
N LYS A 7 30.42 -11.98 9.73
CA LYS A 7 29.86 -13.33 9.55
C LYS A 7 30.90 -14.43 9.73
N GLN A 8 31.15 -14.83 10.97
CA GLN A 8 31.42 -16.24 11.30
C GLN A 8 31.41 -16.44 12.82
N LYS A 9 30.36 -17.08 13.33
CA LYS A 9 30.38 -17.97 14.51
C LYS A 9 28.98 -18.62 14.66
N LEU A 10 28.71 -19.59 13.79
CA LEU A 10 27.70 -20.61 14.04
C LEU A 10 28.46 -21.87 14.46
N GLY A 11 28.21 -22.33 15.70
CA GLY A 11 28.75 -23.58 16.19
C GLY A 11 28.98 -23.57 17.70
N ALA A 12 27.92 -23.88 18.46
CA ALA A 12 27.92 -24.75 19.64
C ALA A 12 26.64 -24.51 20.43
N GLY A 13 25.76 -25.51 20.45
CA GLY A 13 24.62 -25.53 21.36
C GLY A 13 25.09 -25.37 22.80
N ARG A 14 24.62 -24.29 23.44
CA ARG A 14 24.51 -24.19 24.89
C ARG A 14 23.05 -23.99 25.19
N SER A 15 22.52 -24.80 26.10
CA SER A 15 21.21 -24.65 26.69
C SER A 15 20.96 -23.18 26.99
N GLY A 16 19.97 -22.58 26.32
CA GLY A 16 19.59 -21.19 26.54
C GLY A 16 19.08 -21.04 27.97
N SER A 17 19.96 -20.66 28.89
CA SER A 17 19.53 -20.04 30.13
C SER A 17 18.81 -18.76 29.72
N VAL A 18 17.48 -18.74 29.88
CA VAL A 18 16.72 -17.50 29.88
C VAL A 18 17.44 -16.59 30.88
N CYS A 19 18.06 -15.51 30.41
CA CYS A 19 18.62 -14.52 31.31
C CYS A 19 17.48 -14.05 32.22
N PRO A 20 17.61 -14.13 33.56
CA PRO A 20 16.63 -13.48 34.42
C PRO A 20 16.71 -12.00 34.10
N SER A 21 15.68 -11.46 33.46
CA SER A 21 15.58 -10.03 33.23
C SER A 21 15.53 -9.38 34.60
N THR A 22 16.63 -8.77 35.03
CA THR A 22 16.62 -7.87 36.19
C THR A 22 15.56 -6.81 35.88
N PRO A 23 14.58 -6.59 36.78
CA PRO A 23 13.62 -5.51 36.59
C PRO A 23 14.40 -4.22 36.34
N LEU A 24 14.01 -3.49 35.29
CA LEU A 24 14.59 -2.18 35.02
C LEU A 24 14.52 -1.34 36.29
N SER A 25 15.60 -0.62 36.58
CA SER A 25 15.61 0.27 37.72
C SER A 25 14.50 1.32 37.56
N VAL A 26 13.98 1.83 38.68
CA VAL A 26 12.99 2.92 38.67
C VAL A 26 13.49 4.12 37.86
N PHE A 27 14.81 4.33 37.78
CA PHE A 27 15.43 5.33 36.94
C PHE A 27 15.30 5.02 35.44
N GLU A 28 15.57 3.79 35.01
CA GLU A 28 15.43 3.38 33.61
C GLU A 28 13.97 3.39 33.13
N LEU A 29 13.03 2.96 33.98
CA LEU A 29 11.59 3.07 33.68
C LEU A 29 11.16 4.53 33.55
N LYS A 30 11.62 5.40 34.45
CA LYS A 30 11.36 6.85 34.38
C LYS A 30 12.00 7.49 33.15
N TRP A 31 13.17 7.02 32.72
CA TRP A 31 13.80 7.47 31.46
C TRP A 31 13.01 7.03 30.23
N ILE A 32 12.49 5.80 30.19
CA ILE A 32 11.62 5.32 29.11
C ILE A 32 10.30 6.11 29.09
N GLU A 33 9.70 6.39 30.24
CA GLU A 33 8.49 7.22 30.34
C GLU A 33 8.74 8.66 29.86
N LEU A 34 9.87 9.27 30.25
CA LEU A 34 10.25 10.61 29.80
C LEU A 34 10.55 10.65 28.29
N PHE A 35 11.22 9.62 27.76
CA PHE A 35 11.47 9.49 26.32
C PHE A 35 10.19 9.24 25.53
N GLN A 36 9.24 8.46 26.07
CA GLN A 36 7.93 8.26 25.46
C GLN A 36 7.07 9.53 25.47
N GLN A 37 7.17 10.38 26.50
CA GLN A 37 6.42 11.65 26.55
C GLN A 37 6.75 12.60 25.39
N GLU A 38 7.96 12.56 24.84
CA GLU A 38 8.36 13.40 23.70
C GLU A 38 7.65 12.98 22.38
N HIS A 39 7.21 11.72 22.29
CA HIS A 39 6.59 11.14 21.09
C HIS A 39 5.06 10.94 21.21
N VAL A 40 4.45 11.32 22.34
CA VAL A 40 3.01 11.20 22.54
C VAL A 40 2.34 12.55 22.28
N ILE A 41 1.48 12.60 21.26
CA ILE A 41 0.52 13.70 21.08
C ILE A 41 -0.58 13.52 22.15
N SER A 42 -0.30 13.98 23.36
CA SER A 42 -1.16 13.75 24.54
C SER A 42 -2.20 14.84 24.74
N ALA A 43 -1.97 16.04 24.22
CA ALA A 43 -2.83 17.20 24.45
C ALA A 43 -3.77 17.45 23.25
N ARG A 44 -5.07 17.57 23.54
CA ARG A 44 -6.10 18.01 22.57
C ARG A 44 -5.69 19.27 21.81
N GLU A 45 -4.98 20.18 22.48
CA GLU A 45 -4.44 21.41 21.91
C GLU A 45 -3.43 21.16 20.79
N GLN A 46 -2.53 20.18 20.96
CA GLN A 46 -1.58 19.79 19.92
C GLN A 46 -2.29 19.21 18.69
N LEU A 47 -3.33 18.40 18.88
CA LEU A 47 -4.15 17.88 17.76
C LEU A 47 -4.89 19.00 17.03
N LEU A 48 -5.44 19.97 17.76
CA LEU A 48 -6.09 21.13 17.16
C LEU A 48 -5.09 21.99 16.37
N GLU A 49 -3.87 22.13 16.88
CA GLU A 49 -2.80 22.83 16.17
C GLU A 49 -2.37 22.08 14.89
N VAL A 50 -2.21 20.76 14.94
CA VAL A 50 -1.95 19.93 13.74
C VAL A 50 -3.08 20.07 12.73
N LYS A 51 -4.35 20.00 13.16
CA LYS A 51 -5.52 20.21 12.30
C LYS A 51 -5.47 21.59 11.64
N ARG A 52 -5.17 22.64 12.42
CA ARG A 52 -5.08 24.03 11.91
C ARG A 52 -4.01 24.13 10.83
N ARG A 53 -2.79 23.67 11.12
CA ARG A 53 -1.67 23.68 10.15
C ARG A 53 -2.01 22.92 8.88
N LEU A 54 -2.55 21.70 9.00
CA LEU A 54 -2.94 20.91 7.82
C LEU A 54 -4.01 21.61 6.99
N THR A 55 -4.98 22.27 7.63
CA THR A 55 -6.02 23.03 6.92
C THR A 55 -5.44 24.20 6.14
N GLU A 56 -4.48 24.92 6.73
CA GLU A 56 -3.75 25.99 6.05
C GLU A 56 -2.93 25.47 4.87
N GLU A 57 -2.23 24.35 5.04
CA GLU A 57 -1.48 23.71 3.94
C GLU A 57 -2.38 23.27 2.80
N MET A 58 -3.56 22.71 3.10
CA MET A 58 -4.55 22.34 2.08
C MET A 58 -5.05 23.57 1.32
N ALA A 59 -5.34 24.68 2.01
CA ALA A 59 -5.76 25.92 1.36
C ALA A 59 -4.67 26.46 0.42
N ARG A 60 -3.40 26.38 0.83
CA ARG A 60 -2.25 26.72 -0.03
C ARG A 60 -2.12 25.77 -1.22
N GLY A 61 -2.31 24.46 -1.01
CA GLY A 61 -2.27 23.44 -2.06
C GLY A 61 -3.31 23.65 -3.15
N LEU A 62 -4.48 24.18 -2.80
CA LEU A 62 -5.54 24.52 -3.74
C LEU A 62 -5.32 25.87 -4.44
N SER A 63 -4.52 26.78 -3.87
CA SER A 63 -4.26 28.10 -4.43
C SER A 63 -3.22 28.02 -5.55
N LYS A 64 -3.59 28.54 -6.74
CA LYS A 64 -2.69 28.63 -7.90
C LYS A 64 -1.38 29.35 -7.60
N GLN A 65 -1.39 30.35 -6.72
CA GLN A 65 -0.21 31.16 -6.40
C GLN A 65 0.77 30.46 -5.45
N THR A 66 0.28 29.58 -4.58
CA THR A 66 1.08 28.99 -3.49
C THR A 66 1.32 27.48 -3.65
N HIS A 67 0.67 26.83 -4.62
CA HIS A 67 0.76 25.39 -4.90
C HIS A 67 2.20 24.85 -5.01
N ASP A 68 3.08 25.56 -5.70
CA ASP A 68 4.46 25.10 -5.90
C ASP A 68 5.28 25.12 -4.60
N GLN A 69 4.92 26.00 -3.67
CA GLN A 69 5.66 26.25 -2.42
C GLN A 69 5.20 25.37 -1.24
N THR A 70 4.01 24.75 -1.33
CA THR A 70 3.50 23.86 -0.27
C THR A 70 3.94 22.41 -0.45
N SER A 71 4.07 21.69 0.65
CA SER A 71 4.27 20.24 0.68
C SER A 71 2.98 19.45 0.42
N VAL A 72 1.81 20.03 0.71
CA VAL A 72 0.49 19.39 0.50
C VAL A 72 -0.06 19.81 -0.86
N LYS A 73 0.15 18.96 -1.88
CA LYS A 73 -0.09 19.33 -3.28
C LYS A 73 -1.55 19.35 -3.74
N MET A 74 -2.50 18.77 -3.01
CA MET A 74 -3.94 18.80 -3.37
C MET A 74 -4.21 18.50 -4.86
N LEU A 75 -3.57 17.46 -5.41
CA LEU A 75 -3.61 17.15 -6.84
C LEU A 75 -5.03 16.76 -7.30
N PRO A 76 -5.49 17.22 -8.48
CA PRO A 76 -6.80 16.85 -9.00
C PRO A 76 -6.84 15.37 -9.40
N THR A 77 -7.84 14.64 -8.91
CA THR A 77 -8.06 13.22 -9.26
C THR A 77 -8.89 13.04 -10.53
N TYR A 78 -9.48 14.14 -11.05
CA TYR A 78 -10.45 14.16 -12.16
C TYR A 78 -11.73 13.35 -11.94
N VAL A 79 -11.94 12.81 -10.73
CA VAL A 79 -13.22 12.22 -10.30
C VAL A 79 -14.15 13.34 -9.85
N ARG A 80 -15.30 13.49 -10.52
CA ARG A 80 -16.22 14.63 -10.30
C ARG A 80 -17.40 14.33 -9.38
N SER A 81 -17.71 13.07 -9.15
CA SER A 81 -18.80 12.63 -8.27
C SER A 81 -18.49 11.24 -7.70
N THR A 82 -19.15 10.91 -6.60
CA THR A 82 -19.22 9.55 -6.08
C THR A 82 -20.13 8.69 -6.96
N PRO A 83 -20.05 7.35 -6.87
CA PRO A 83 -20.93 6.48 -7.61
C PRO A 83 -22.42 6.79 -7.36
N ASP A 84 -23.23 6.79 -8.41
CA ASP A 84 -24.67 7.09 -8.35
C ASP A 84 -25.56 5.85 -8.53
N GLY A 85 -24.93 4.72 -8.84
CA GLY A 85 -25.54 3.43 -8.99
C GLY A 85 -26.05 3.11 -10.40
N THR A 86 -25.84 4.01 -11.36
CA THR A 86 -26.08 3.76 -12.77
C THR A 86 -24.92 3.01 -13.44
N GLU A 87 -23.81 2.80 -12.72
CA GLU A 87 -22.64 2.11 -13.25
C GLU A 87 -22.94 0.63 -13.53
N GLN A 88 -22.56 0.19 -14.73
CA GLN A 88 -22.78 -1.18 -15.20
C GLN A 88 -21.66 -1.59 -16.14
N GLY A 89 -21.34 -2.89 -16.13
CA GLY A 89 -20.34 -3.48 -17.01
C GLY A 89 -19.28 -4.29 -16.27
N ASP A 90 -18.36 -4.86 -17.06
CA ASP A 90 -17.21 -5.63 -16.58
C ASP A 90 -15.95 -4.76 -16.70
N PHE A 91 -15.30 -4.50 -15.56
CA PHE A 91 -14.14 -3.64 -15.44
C PHE A 91 -12.92 -4.43 -14.99
N LEU A 92 -11.76 -4.10 -15.54
CA LEU A 92 -10.48 -4.57 -15.02
C LEU A 92 -9.84 -3.46 -14.19
N ALA A 93 -9.56 -3.74 -12.93
CA ALA A 93 -8.82 -2.85 -12.05
C ALA A 93 -7.43 -3.43 -11.77
N LEU A 94 -6.44 -2.56 -11.80
CA LEU A 94 -5.04 -2.87 -11.54
C LEU A 94 -4.62 -2.09 -10.30
N ASP A 95 -4.06 -2.78 -9.32
CA ASP A 95 -3.57 -2.17 -8.09
C ASP A 95 -2.12 -2.55 -7.85
N LEU A 96 -1.27 -1.52 -7.80
CA LEU A 96 0.18 -1.61 -7.61
C LEU A 96 0.51 -0.97 -6.27
N GLY A 97 0.86 -1.79 -5.27
CA GLY A 97 1.19 -1.30 -3.94
C GLY A 97 2.35 -2.08 -3.33
N GLY A 98 3.41 -1.36 -2.92
CA GLY A 98 4.59 -1.95 -2.28
C GLY A 98 5.09 -3.17 -3.07
N SER A 99 5.06 -4.36 -2.46
CA SER A 99 5.54 -5.62 -3.06
C SER A 99 4.45 -6.51 -3.67
N SER A 100 3.23 -5.99 -3.86
CA SER A 100 2.09 -6.76 -4.38
C SER A 100 1.41 -6.06 -5.54
N PHE A 101 1.13 -6.83 -6.58
CA PHE A 101 0.30 -6.42 -7.70
C PHE A 101 -1.00 -7.22 -7.72
N ARG A 102 -2.13 -6.53 -7.78
CA ARG A 102 -3.45 -7.17 -7.84
C ARG A 102 -4.11 -6.84 -9.17
N VAL A 103 -4.66 -7.87 -9.79
CA VAL A 103 -5.57 -7.72 -10.93
C VAL A 103 -6.96 -8.14 -10.47
N LEU A 104 -7.93 -7.24 -10.61
CA LEU A 104 -9.32 -7.46 -10.24
C LEU A 104 -10.22 -7.36 -11.48
N LEU A 105 -11.10 -8.34 -11.64
CA LEU A 105 -12.28 -8.22 -12.49
C LEU A 105 -13.47 -7.84 -11.62
N VAL A 106 -14.03 -6.67 -11.88
CA VAL A 106 -15.19 -6.12 -11.18
C VAL A 106 -16.37 -6.12 -12.13
N ARG A 107 -17.45 -6.82 -11.77
CA ARG A 107 -18.68 -6.86 -12.56
C ARG A 107 -19.77 -6.12 -11.83
N LEU A 108 -20.28 -5.08 -12.45
CA LEU A 108 -21.37 -4.25 -11.96
C LEU A 108 -22.65 -4.62 -12.73
N LYS A 109 -23.61 -5.22 -12.02
CA LYS A 109 -24.90 -5.60 -12.58
C LYS A 109 -25.98 -4.59 -12.20
N ASN A 110 -26.77 -4.19 -13.20
CA ASN A 110 -27.94 -3.35 -13.01
C ASN A 110 -29.15 -4.21 -12.54
N GLU A 111 -29.08 -4.70 -11.30
CA GLU A 111 -30.13 -5.46 -10.63
C GLU A 111 -30.69 -4.66 -9.45
N LYS A 112 -31.96 -4.91 -9.06
CA LYS A 112 -32.66 -4.20 -7.95
C LYS A 112 -31.89 -4.23 -6.62
N LYS A 113 -30.98 -5.19 -6.46
CA LYS A 113 -29.93 -5.18 -5.45
C LYS A 113 -28.63 -5.09 -6.23
N GLN A 114 -27.99 -3.92 -6.22
CA GLN A 114 -26.70 -3.74 -6.88
C GLN A 114 -25.72 -4.79 -6.34
N LYS A 115 -25.42 -5.80 -7.16
CA LYS A 115 -24.51 -6.86 -6.80
C LYS A 115 -23.21 -6.62 -7.52
N VAL A 116 -22.18 -6.32 -6.73
CA VAL A 116 -20.79 -6.23 -7.18
C VAL A 116 -20.20 -7.64 -7.10
N ASP A 117 -19.81 -8.22 -8.23
CA ASP A 117 -19.07 -9.49 -8.29
C ASP A 117 -17.60 -9.21 -8.57
N MET A 118 -16.71 -9.71 -7.72
CA MET A 118 -15.28 -9.40 -7.76
C MET A 118 -14.44 -10.68 -7.78
N HIS A 119 -13.59 -10.81 -8.79
CA HIS A 119 -12.57 -11.85 -8.88
C HIS A 119 -11.20 -11.18 -8.85
N GLN A 120 -10.26 -11.71 -8.05
CA GLN A 120 -8.93 -11.12 -7.95
C GLN A 120 -7.83 -12.16 -8.05
N LYS A 121 -6.67 -11.74 -8.52
CA LYS A 121 -5.42 -12.49 -8.45
C LYS A 121 -4.29 -11.57 -8.01
N ILE A 122 -3.52 -12.06 -7.05
CA ILE A 122 -2.38 -11.35 -6.46
C ILE A 122 -1.09 -11.94 -7.03
N TYR A 123 -0.15 -11.07 -7.35
CA TYR A 123 1.19 -11.38 -7.82
C TYR A 123 2.20 -10.70 -6.91
N SER A 124 3.17 -11.47 -6.42
CA SER A 124 4.30 -10.91 -5.70
C SER A 124 5.26 -10.24 -6.68
N ILE A 125 5.81 -9.09 -6.28
CA ILE A 125 6.83 -8.37 -7.03
C ILE A 125 8.15 -8.48 -6.27
N ASP A 126 9.18 -8.98 -6.94
CA ASP A 126 10.52 -9.10 -6.35
C ASP A 126 11.13 -7.73 -6.10
N GLN A 127 11.94 -7.62 -5.04
CA GLN A 127 12.54 -6.35 -4.62
C GLN A 127 13.44 -5.74 -5.71
N ASP A 128 14.15 -6.59 -6.46
CA ASP A 128 14.99 -6.15 -7.58
C ASP A 128 14.16 -5.55 -8.70
N THR A 129 12.94 -6.05 -8.93
CA THR A 129 12.01 -5.46 -9.91
C THR A 129 11.46 -4.13 -9.41
N LEU A 130 11.15 -4.00 -8.12
CA LEU A 130 10.65 -2.75 -7.51
C LEU A 130 11.67 -1.61 -7.53
N GLN A 131 12.95 -1.96 -7.39
CA GLN A 131 14.06 -1.01 -7.41
C GLN A 131 14.71 -0.88 -8.81
N GLY A 132 14.20 -1.65 -9.78
CA GLY A 132 14.64 -1.62 -11.16
C GLY A 132 14.16 -0.37 -11.90
N THR A 133 14.40 -0.37 -13.20
CA THR A 133 13.94 0.69 -14.10
C THR A 133 12.40 0.71 -14.20
N GLY A 134 11.85 1.87 -14.57
CA GLY A 134 10.39 1.99 -14.80
C GLY A 134 9.88 0.99 -15.86
N GLU A 135 10.71 0.65 -16.85
CA GLU A 135 10.39 -0.37 -17.85
C GLU A 135 10.33 -1.78 -17.26
N GLU A 136 11.26 -2.14 -16.36
CA GLU A 136 11.24 -3.43 -15.68
C GLU A 136 10.02 -3.58 -14.77
N VAL A 137 9.66 -2.52 -14.03
CA VAL A 137 8.44 -2.49 -13.22
C VAL A 137 7.20 -2.67 -14.11
N LEU A 138 7.06 -1.86 -15.16
CA LEU A 138 5.88 -1.88 -16.03
C LEU A 138 5.78 -3.17 -16.86
N CYS A 139 6.89 -3.68 -17.39
CA CYS A 139 6.95 -4.88 -18.22
C CYS A 139 6.85 -6.16 -17.38
N GLY A 140 7.56 -6.21 -16.25
CA GLY A 140 7.57 -7.35 -15.32
C GLY A 140 6.23 -7.55 -14.62
N VAL A 141 5.63 -6.46 -14.13
CA VAL A 141 4.37 -6.50 -13.38
C VAL A 141 3.15 -6.47 -14.32
N GLY A 142 3.16 -5.57 -15.30
CA GLY A 142 2.01 -5.31 -16.17
C GLY A 142 1.90 -6.29 -17.34
N ILE A 143 2.92 -6.43 -18.18
CA ILE A 143 2.76 -7.06 -19.50
C ILE A 143 2.80 -8.60 -19.42
N LYS A 144 3.72 -9.18 -18.64
CA LYS A 144 3.84 -10.64 -18.54
C LYS A 144 2.62 -11.27 -17.86
N GLN A 145 2.14 -10.69 -16.76
CA GLN A 145 0.99 -11.21 -16.02
C GLN A 145 -0.33 -10.93 -16.73
N LEU A 146 -0.48 -9.75 -17.36
CA LEU A 146 -1.68 -9.43 -18.13
C LEU A 146 -1.76 -10.23 -19.44
N LYS A 147 -0.65 -10.57 -20.10
CA LYS A 147 -0.65 -11.52 -21.23
C LYS A 147 -1.08 -12.92 -20.81
N ILE A 148 -0.68 -13.38 -19.63
CA ILE A 148 -1.16 -14.66 -19.07
C ILE A 148 -2.66 -14.56 -18.78
N ILE A 149 -3.12 -13.49 -18.15
CA ILE A 149 -4.55 -13.31 -17.85
C ILE A 149 -5.37 -13.18 -19.13
N LEU A 150 -5.07 -12.24 -20.03
CA LEU A 150 -5.81 -12.07 -21.28
C LEU A 150 -5.66 -13.29 -22.20
N GLY A 151 -4.51 -13.96 -22.24
CA GLY A 151 -4.31 -15.18 -23.04
C GLY A 151 -5.09 -16.39 -22.51
N PHE A 152 -4.99 -16.69 -21.20
CA PHE A 152 -5.77 -17.78 -20.58
C PHE A 152 -7.27 -17.45 -20.52
N TRP A 153 -7.62 -16.18 -20.31
CA TRP A 153 -9.00 -15.75 -20.19
C TRP A 153 -9.66 -15.61 -21.56
N PHE A 154 -8.97 -15.19 -22.62
CA PHE A 154 -9.49 -15.26 -23.99
C PHE A 154 -9.81 -16.71 -24.39
N PHE A 155 -8.92 -17.66 -24.06
CA PHE A 155 -9.15 -19.08 -24.35
C PHE A 155 -10.29 -19.69 -23.52
N LYS A 156 -10.38 -19.35 -22.21
CA LYS A 156 -11.44 -19.83 -21.33
C LYS A 156 -12.80 -19.13 -21.55
N PHE A 157 -12.80 -17.86 -21.95
CA PHE A 157 -13.99 -17.07 -22.30
C PHE A 157 -14.60 -17.53 -23.61
N GLN A 158 -13.80 -17.77 -24.65
CA GLN A 158 -14.25 -18.47 -25.87
C GLN A 158 -14.91 -19.81 -25.54
N PHE A 159 -14.33 -20.59 -24.61
CA PHE A 159 -14.91 -21.87 -24.19
C PHE A 159 -16.22 -21.73 -23.39
N THR A 160 -16.39 -20.63 -22.67
CA THR A 160 -17.60 -20.36 -21.87
C THR A 160 -18.75 -19.86 -22.75
N LEU A 161 -18.46 -19.11 -23.81
CA LEU A 161 -19.44 -18.71 -24.85
C LEU A 161 -19.80 -19.84 -25.82
N LYS A 162 -19.03 -20.94 -25.85
CA LYS A 162 -19.27 -22.12 -26.71
C LYS A 162 -19.97 -23.28 -26.03
N LYS A 163 -20.65 -23.09 -24.89
CA LYS A 163 -21.60 -24.09 -24.38
C LYS A 163 -23.00 -23.76 -24.88
N PRO A 164 -23.47 -24.35 -25.99
CA PRO A 164 -24.87 -24.26 -26.37
C PRO A 164 -25.70 -25.14 -25.42
N GLN A 165 -26.79 -24.58 -24.91
CA GLN A 165 -28.05 -25.31 -24.81
C GLN A 165 -29.01 -24.69 -25.82
#